data_AF-A0A9D2H218-F1
#
_entry.id   AF-A0A9D2H218-F1
#
_cell.length_a   1.000
_cell.length_b   1.000
_cell.length_c   1.000
_cell.angle_alpha   90.00
_cell.angle_beta   90.00
_cell.angle_gamma   90.00
#
_symmetry.space_group_name_H-M   'P 1'
#
loop_
_entity.id
_entity.type
_entity.pdbx_description
1 polymer ?
#
loop_
_entity_poly.entity_id
_entity_poly.type
_entity_poly.pdbx_seq_one_letter_code
_entity_poly.pdbx_strand_id
1 'polypeptide(L)' 'MRKFAIVTDSASDLPAEYFEEHDIACVDLGFNLDGVIYGGESGNKMDVKVFYY' A
#
# COMPACT_ATOMS: atom_id res chain seq x y z
N MET A 1 -6.38 22.80 9.70
CA MET A 1 -5.18 21.99 10.04
C MET A 1 -5.59 20.88 10.99
N ARG A 2 -5.25 19.62 10.67
CA ARG A 2 -5.62 18.43 11.44
C ARG A 2 -4.78 18.34 12.73
N LYS A 3 -5.41 17.92 13.85
CA LYS A 3 -4.76 17.83 15.18
C LYS A 3 -3.98 16.54 15.40
N PHE A 4 -4.33 15.50 14.65
CA PHE A 4 -3.74 14.17 14.75
C PHE A 4 -3.39 13.68 13.35
N ALA A 5 -2.29 12.96 13.24
CA ALA A 5 -1.97 12.20 12.04
C ALA A 5 -2.75 10.89 12.06
N ILE A 6 -3.34 10.53 10.92
CA ILE A 6 -3.88 9.20 10.68
C ILE A 6 -2.85 8.47 9.83
N VAL A 7 -2.47 7.29 10.29
CA VAL A 7 -1.50 6.43 9.64
C VAL A 7 -2.08 5.02 9.57
N THR A 8 -1.97 4.39 8.41
CA THR A 8 -2.38 3.00 8.17
C THR A 8 -1.38 2.34 7.21
N ASP A 9 -1.69 1.16 6.72
CA ASP A 9 -0.88 0.42 5.77
C ASP A 9 -1.72 -0.08 4.58
N SER A 10 -1.04 -0.70 3.61
CA SER A 10 -1.67 -1.18 2.37
C SER A 10 -2.63 -2.36 2.57
N ALA A 11 -2.76 -2.94 3.77
CA ALA A 11 -3.79 -3.95 4.08
C ALA A 11 -5.14 -3.32 4.51
N SER A 12 -5.27 -1.99 4.46
CA SER A 12 -6.52 -1.29 4.75
C SER A 12 -7.57 -1.39 3.63
N ASP A 13 -7.19 -1.83 2.43
CA ASP A 13 -8.04 -1.90 1.21
C ASP A 13 -8.71 -0.57 0.81
N LEU A 14 -8.24 0.56 1.34
CA LEU A 14 -8.71 1.87 0.92
C LEU A 14 -8.21 2.19 -0.50
N PRO A 15 -9.02 2.88 -1.33
CA PRO A 15 -8.60 3.27 -2.66
C PRO A 15 -7.56 4.41 -2.59
N ALA A 16 -6.69 4.51 -3.60
CA ALA A 16 -5.56 5.43 -3.62
C ALA A 16 -5.97 6.90 -3.40
N GLU A 17 -7.05 7.31 -4.05
CA GLU A 17 -7.62 8.66 -3.96
C GLU A 17 -8.05 9.05 -2.54
N TYR A 18 -8.45 8.08 -1.71
CA TYR A 18 -8.90 8.33 -0.33
C TYR A 18 -7.75 8.81 0.56
N PHE A 19 -6.54 8.30 0.33
CA PHE A 19 -5.36 8.72 1.09
C PHE A 19 -4.99 10.17 0.79
N GLU A 20 -5.05 10.57 -0.49
CA GLU A 20 -4.76 11.94 -0.92
C GLU A 20 -5.82 12.93 -0.43
N GLU A 21 -7.10 12.59 -0.59
CA GLU A 21 -8.23 13.44 -0.16
C GLU A 21 -8.18 13.73 1.35
N HIS A 22 -7.81 12.73 2.15
CA HIS A 22 -7.84 12.82 3.62
C HIS A 22 -6.47 13.00 4.28
N ASP A 23 -5.41 13.15 3.48
CA ASP A 23 -4.04 13.37 3.96
C ASP A 23 -3.61 12.26 4.97
N ILE A 24 -3.88 11.00 4.60
CA ILE A 24 -3.58 9.80 5.38
C ILE A 24 -2.24 9.23 4.94
N ALA A 25 -1.32 9.03 5.88
CA ALA A 25 -0.07 8.35 5.58
C ALA A 25 -0.30 6.83 5.47
N CYS A 26 0.24 6.21 4.42
CA CYS A 26 0.12 4.77 4.18
C CYS A 26 1.50 4.11 4.09
N VAL A 27 1.71 3.08 4.89
CA VAL A 27 2.90 2.22 4.82
C VAL A 27 2.66 1.11 3.81
N ASP A 28 3.45 1.07 2.73
CA ASP A 28 3.34 0.02 1.70
C ASP A 28 3.93 -1.30 2.21
N LEU A 29 3.09 -2.33 2.37
CA LEU A 29 3.53 -3.65 2.80
C LEU A 29 4.14 -4.42 1.63
N GLY A 30 5.34 -4.96 1.85
CA GLY A 30 6.01 -5.81 0.88
C GLY A 30 5.72 -7.30 1.08
N PHE A 31 5.84 -8.09 0.02
CA PHE A 31 5.76 -9.55 0.06
C PHE A 31 6.80 -10.20 -0.87
N ASN A 32 7.14 -11.45 -0.59
CA ASN A 32 8.01 -12.27 -1.44
C ASN A 32 7.17 -13.34 -2.15
N LEU A 33 7.30 -13.43 -3.47
CA LEU A 33 6.71 -14.48 -4.29
C LEU A 33 7.79 -15.06 -5.19
N ASP A 34 8.08 -16.35 -5.03
CA ASP A 34 9.12 -17.08 -5.78
C ASP A 34 10.50 -16.39 -5.80
N GLY A 35 10.88 -15.77 -4.68
CA GLY A 35 12.15 -15.05 -4.54
C GLY A 35 12.13 -13.62 -5.05
N VAL A 36 11.04 -13.14 -5.67
CA VAL A 36 10.87 -11.76 -6.10
C VAL A 36 10.14 -10.96 -5.01
N ILE A 37 10.69 -9.80 -4.65
CA ILE A 37 10.12 -8.91 -3.63
C ILE A 37 9.25 -7.85 -4.30
N TYR A 38 7.99 -7.74 -3.89
CA TYR A 38 7.00 -6.76 -4.31
C TYR A 38 6.64 -5.83 -3.16
N GLY A 39 6.27 -4.59 -3.45
CA GLY A 39 5.94 -3.57 -2.45
C GLY A 39 7.12 -3.18 -1.54
N GLY A 40 6.83 -2.40 -0.50
CA GLY A 40 7.84 -1.94 0.45
C GLY A 40 9.02 -1.24 -0.22
N GLU A 41 10.26 -1.59 0.19
CA GLU A 41 11.48 -0.96 -0.32
C GLU A 41 11.79 -1.30 -1.79
N SER A 42 11.28 -2.40 -2.33
CA SER A 42 11.56 -2.75 -3.74
C SER A 42 10.81 -1.85 -4.70
N GLY A 43 9.67 -1.28 -4.27
CA GLY A 43 8.78 -0.49 -5.10
C GLY A 43 8.12 -1.27 -6.25
N ASN A 44 8.44 -2.55 -6.41
CA ASN A 44 7.86 -3.39 -7.46
C ASN A 44 6.35 -3.53 -7.25
N LYS A 45 5.57 -3.29 -8.29
CA LYS A 45 4.11 -3.42 -8.25
C LYS A 45 3.68 -4.69 -8.98
N MET A 46 2.64 -5.33 -8.46
CA MET A 46 1.99 -6.48 -9.07
C MET A 46 0.51 -6.14 -9.26
N ASP A 47 -0.04 -6.49 -10.42
CA ASP A 47 -1.48 -6.43 -10.61
C ASP A 47 -2.16 -7.49 -9.72
N VAL A 48 -3.22 -7.09 -9.02
CA VAL A 48 -3.92 -7.97 -8.07
C VAL A 48 -4.48 -9.22 -8.74
N LYS A 49 -4.87 -9.18 -10.02
CA LYS A 49 -5.32 -10.38 -10.73
C LYS A 49 -4.17 -11.35 -10.96
N VAL A 50 -2.98 -10.84 -11.31
CA VAL A 50 -1.77 -11.68 -11.46
C VAL A 50 -1.40 -12.36 -10.15
N PHE A 51 -1.62 -11.72 -9.01
CA PHE A 51 -1.38 -12.37 -7.71
C PHE A 51 -2.27 -13.60 -7.48
N TYR A 52 -3.51 -13.57 -7.99
CA TYR A 52 -4.49 -14.64 -7.79
C TYR A 52 -4.48 -15.74 -8.87
N TYR A 53 -3.71 -15.60 -9.96
CA TYR A 53 -3.67 -16.54 -11.10
C TYR A 53 -2.25 -17.01 -11.41
#